data_AF-A0A382DXU4-F1
#
_entry.id   AF-A0A382DXU4-F1
#
_cell.length_a   1.000
_cell.length_b   1.000
_cell.length_c   1.000
_cell.angle_alpha   90.00
_cell.angle_beta   90.00
_cell.angle_gamma   90.00
#
_symmetry.space_group_name_H-M   'P 1'
#
loop_
_entity.id
_entity.type
_entity.pdbx_description
1 polymer ?
#
loop_
_entity_poly.entity_id
_entity_poly.type
_entity_poly.pdbx_seq_one_letter_code
_entity_poly.pdbx_strand_id
1 'polypeptide(L)'
;MHFKTKFDYKSIPQNTLFNTRLMISLDAPQGENKDRKPLNISMVLDRSGSMHGEKLEYVKQAAATLVRQLGSSDTISLTSFDDEVTPVIFPGPCSSDN
;
A
#
# COMPACT_ATOMS: atom_id res chain seq x y z
N MET A 1 7.23 5.09 -19.06
CA MET A 1 7.98 4.64 -17.86
C MET A 1 9.45 4.77 -18.21
N HIS A 2 10.19 5.59 -17.48
CA HIS A 2 11.63 5.76 -17.72
C HIS A 2 12.42 5.00 -16.65
N PHE A 3 13.42 4.25 -17.09
CA PHE A 3 14.31 3.49 -16.22
C PHE A 3 15.68 4.17 -16.24
N LYS A 4 16.21 4.55 -15.08
CA LYS A 4 17.58 5.05 -14.94
C LYS A 4 18.36 4.05 -14.12
N THR A 5 19.60 3.79 -14.50
CA THR A 5 20.49 2.90 -13.76
C THR A 5 21.81 3.59 -13.46
N LYS A 6 22.38 3.29 -12.29
CA LYS A 6 23.66 3.84 -11.86
C LYS A 6 24.43 2.81 -11.06
N PHE A 7 25.68 2.56 -11.47
CA PHE A 7 26.62 1.75 -10.69
C PHE A 7 27.40 2.62 -9.71
N ASP A 8 27.77 2.04 -8.57
CA ASP A 8 28.60 2.70 -7.56
C ASP A 8 30.00 3.06 -8.10
N TYR A 9 30.54 2.22 -9.00
CA TYR A 9 31.87 2.37 -9.57
C TYR A 9 31.82 2.38 -11.10
N LYS A 10 32.61 3.29 -11.70
CA LYS A 10 32.77 3.38 -13.16
C LYS A 10 33.65 2.27 -13.73
N SER A 11 34.43 1.60 -12.89
CA SER A 11 35.40 0.58 -13.29
C SER A 11 35.52 -0.46 -12.19
N ILE A 12 35.82 -1.70 -12.58
CA ILE A 12 35.93 -2.85 -11.68
C ILE A 12 37.37 -3.36 -11.78
N PRO A 13 38.04 -3.67 -10.66
CA PRO A 13 39.40 -4.20 -10.68
C PRO A 13 39.47 -5.56 -11.37
N GLN A 14 40.52 -5.76 -12.17
CA GLN A 14 40.74 -7.03 -12.86
C GLN A 14 41.24 -8.09 -11.88
N ASN A 15 40.74 -9.32 -12.03
CA ASN A 15 41.19 -10.53 -11.31
C ASN A 15 41.13 -10.45 -9.77
N THR A 16 40.22 -9.62 -9.23
CA THR A 16 39.97 -9.52 -7.78
C THR A 16 38.46 -9.59 -7.53
N LEU A 17 38.04 -10.35 -6.52
CA LEU A 17 36.64 -10.36 -6.09
C LEU A 17 36.24 -8.97 -5.62
N PHE A 18 35.19 -8.42 -6.23
CA PHE A 18 34.75 -7.04 -5.98
C PHE A 18 33.22 -6.99 -5.94
N ASN A 19 32.68 -6.40 -4.86
CA ASN A 19 31.24 -6.18 -4.72
C ASN A 19 30.88 -4.80 -5.27
N THR A 20 29.94 -4.77 -6.21
CA THR A 20 29.36 -3.54 -6.76
C THR A 20 27.85 -3.53 -6.52
N ARG A 21 27.27 -2.33 -6.42
CA ARG A 21 25.82 -2.15 -6.33
C ARG A 21 25.33 -1.41 -7.56
N LEU A 22 24.11 -1.77 -7.95
CA LEU A 22 23.38 -1.15 -9.04
C LEU A 22 22.13 -0.51 -8.46
N MET A 23 22.02 0.80 -8.59
CA MET A 23 20.78 1.52 -8.33
C MET A 23 19.93 1.52 -9.59
N ILE A 24 18.68 1.10 -9.46
CA ILE A 24 17.66 1.20 -10.51
C ILE A 24 16.60 2.18 -10.01
N SER A 25 16.37 3.25 -10.77
CA SER A 25 15.32 4.24 -10.50
C SER A 25 14.23 4.14 -11.55
N LEU A 26 12.98 4.10 -11.08
CA LEU A 26 11.78 3.94 -11.89
C LEU A 26 10.98 5.24 -11.85
N ASP A 27 10.91 5.94 -12.99
CA ASP A 27 10.08 7.13 -13.14
C ASP A 27 8.78 6.74 -13.86
N ALA A 28 7.65 6.90 -13.15
CA ALA A 28 6.33 6.75 -13.76
C ALA A 28 6.10 7.87 -14.81
N PRO A 29 5.52 7.54 -15.98
CA PRO A 29 5.17 8.57 -16.96
C PRO A 29 4.12 9.52 -16.37
N GLN A 30 4.27 10.82 -16.63
CA GLN A 30 3.28 11.82 -16.24
C GLN A 30 2.07 11.72 -17.17
N GLY A 31 0.90 11.42 -16.61
CA GLY A 31 -0.37 11.33 -17.32
C GLY A 31 -1.49 10.93 -16.37
N GLU A 32 -2.70 11.46 -16.59
CA GLU A 32 -3.88 10.98 -15.86
C GLU A 32 -4.15 9.53 -16.25
N ASN A 33 -4.13 8.64 -15.26
CA ASN A 33 -4.46 7.24 -15.46
C ASN A 33 -5.99 7.11 -15.63
N LYS A 34 -6.49 7.38 -16.85
CA LYS A 34 -7.92 7.27 -17.19
C LYS A 34 -8.47 5.86 -16.96
N ASP A 35 -7.61 4.85 -17.02
CA ASP A 35 -7.90 3.43 -16.73
C ASP A 35 -7.08 2.94 -15.53
N ARG A 36 -7.26 3.57 -14.38
CA ARG A 36 -6.76 3.01 -13.11
C ARG A 36 -7.34 1.59 -12.96
N LYS A 37 -6.46 0.60 -12.86
CA LYS A 37 -6.87 -0.78 -12.55
C LYS A 37 -7.54 -0.82 -11.16
N PRO A 38 -8.62 -1.61 -11.01
CA PRO A 38 -9.22 -1.87 -9.71
C PRO A 38 -8.18 -2.29 -8.67
N LEU A 39 -8.19 -1.64 -7.52
CA LEU A 39 -7.38 -2.03 -6.37
C LEU A 39 -8.14 -3.07 -5.53
N ASN A 40 -7.38 -3.94 -4.87
CA ASN A 40 -7.89 -4.82 -3.82
C ASN A 40 -7.15 -4.49 -2.53
N ILE A 41 -7.87 -3.89 -1.57
CA ILE A 41 -7.29 -3.36 -0.32
C ILE A 41 -7.91 -4.08 0.87
N SER A 42 -7.06 -4.70 1.69
CA SER A 42 -7.47 -5.27 2.97
C SER A 42 -6.91 -4.43 4.11
N MET A 43 -7.80 -3.87 4.92
CA MET A 43 -7.44 -3.11 6.12
C MET A 43 -7.46 -4.05 7.33
N VAL A 44 -6.41 -3.97 8.14
CA VAL A 44 -6.34 -4.65 9.44
C VAL A 44 -6.20 -3.58 10.52
N LEU A 45 -7.21 -3.46 11.38
CA LEU A 45 -7.24 -2.46 12.45
C LEU A 45 -6.98 -3.10 13.81
N ASP A 46 -5.91 -2.67 14.46
CA ASP A 46 -5.57 -3.01 15.83
C ASP A 46 -6.56 -2.34 16.79
N ARG A 47 -7.24 -3.15 17.62
CA ARG A 47 -8.18 -2.69 18.66
C ARG A 47 -7.69 -2.99 20.08
N SER A 48 -6.41 -3.29 20.26
CA SER A 48 -5.82 -3.60 21.56
C SER A 48 -6.05 -2.50 22.60
N GLY A 49 -5.87 -2.84 23.88
CA GLY A 49 -6.01 -1.91 25.00
C GLY A 49 -5.31 -0.56 24.78
N SER A 50 -4.15 -0.56 24.12
CA SER A 50 -3.33 0.64 23.85
C SER A 50 -3.91 1.60 22.79
N MET A 51 -4.87 1.12 21.99
CA MET A 51 -5.52 1.87 20.92
C MET A 51 -6.78 2.60 21.40
N HIS A 52 -7.22 2.41 22.65
CA HIS A 52 -8.41 3.06 23.19
C HIS A 52 -8.34 4.60 23.17
N GLY A 53 -9.52 5.22 23.17
CA GLY A 53 -9.67 6.68 23.17
C GLY A 53 -9.38 7.28 21.79
N GLU A 54 -8.65 8.39 21.75
CA GLU A 54 -8.47 9.19 20.54
C GLU A 54 -7.76 8.44 19.40
N LYS A 55 -6.85 7.51 19.71
CA LYS A 55 -6.11 6.75 18.68
C LYS A 55 -7.06 5.93 17.81
N LEU A 56 -8.01 5.23 18.42
CA LEU A 56 -9.00 4.45 17.68
C LEU A 56 -9.90 5.35 16.84
N GLU A 57 -10.28 6.53 17.36
CA GLU A 57 -11.06 7.50 16.58
C GLU A 57 -10.30 8.05 15.38
N TYR A 58 -9.01 8.37 15.54
CA TYR A 58 -8.16 8.77 14.40
C TYR A 58 -8.01 7.64 13.37
N VAL A 59 -7.86 6.39 13.81
CA VAL A 59 -7.78 5.23 12.92
C VAL A 59 -9.08 5.07 12.12
N LYS A 60 -10.24 5.19 12.78
CA LYS A 60 -11.55 5.16 12.10
C LYS A 60 -11.67 6.28 11.07
N GLN A 61 -11.26 7.50 11.41
CA GLN A 61 -11.28 8.64 10.49
C GLN A 61 -10.34 8.44 9.29
N ALA A 62 -9.14 7.91 9.52
CA ALA A 62 -8.19 7.58 8.46
C ALA A 62 -8.74 6.47 7.54
N ALA A 63 -9.31 5.40 8.11
CA ALA A 63 -9.94 4.33 7.36
C ALA A 63 -11.11 4.86 6.52
N ALA A 64 -11.98 5.70 7.10
CA ALA A 64 -13.08 6.33 6.37
C ALA A 64 -12.59 7.24 5.24
N THR A 65 -11.47 7.94 5.45
CA THR A 65 -10.84 8.78 4.42
C THR A 65 -10.29 7.93 3.27
N LEU A 66 -9.66 6.80 3.58
CA LEU A 66 -9.19 5.86 2.57
C LEU A 66 -10.34 5.30 1.73
N VAL A 67 -11.43 4.86 2.37
CA VAL A 67 -12.64 4.36 1.68
C VAL A 67 -13.19 5.40 0.71
N ARG A 68 -13.23 6.68 1.11
CA ARG A 68 -13.72 7.79 0.24
C ARG A 68 -12.84 8.05 -0.99
N GLN A 69 -11.59 7.58 -1.00
CA GLN A 69 -10.67 7.71 -2.13
C GLN A 69 -10.74 6.51 -3.09
N LEU A 70 -11.47 5.46 -2.71
CA LEU A 70 -11.68 4.30 -3.57
C LEU A 70 -12.75 4.58 -4.62
N GLY A 71 -12.52 4.05 -5.81
CA GLY A 71 -13.49 4.01 -6.89
C GLY A 71 -14.47 2.84 -6.70
N SER A 72 -15.60 2.91 -7.40
CA SER A 72 -16.65 1.88 -7.35
C SER A 72 -16.19 0.48 -7.77
N SER A 73 -15.14 0.38 -8.58
CA SER A 73 -14.56 -0.88 -9.03
C SER A 73 -13.58 -1.51 -8.04
N ASP A 74 -13.14 -0.77 -7.02
CA ASP A 74 -12.18 -1.30 -6.04
C ASP A 74 -12.85 -2.30 -5.10
N THR A 75 -12.06 -3.27 -4.63
CA THR A 75 -12.46 -4.25 -3.61
C THR A 75 -11.87 -3.86 -2.26
N ILE A 76 -12.69 -3.90 -1.22
CA ILE A 76 -12.25 -3.62 0.15
C ILE A 76 -12.64 -4.73 1.11
N SER A 77 -11.75 -5.01 2.06
CA SER A 77 -12.07 -5.79 3.27
C SER A 77 -11.55 -5.09 4.51
N LEU A 78 -12.19 -5.35 5.64
CA LEU A 78 -11.80 -4.83 6.93
C LEU A 78 -11.81 -5.98 7.93
N THR A 79 -10.66 -6.21 8.54
CA THR A 79 -10.49 -7.12 9.66
C THR A 79 -10.03 -6.31 10.85
N SER A 80 -10.55 -6.63 12.01
CA SER A 80 -10.09 -6.03 13.25
C SER A 80 -9.41 -7.09 14.10
N PHE A 81 -8.34 -6.67 14.77
CA PHE A 81 -7.37 -7.54 15.40
C PHE A 81 -7.09 -7.08 16.83
N ASP A 82 -7.20 -8.00 17.77
CA ASP A 82 -6.73 -7.90 19.15
C ASP A 82 -6.24 -9.27 19.63
N ASP A 83 -6.89 -9.87 20.62
CA ASP A 83 -6.70 -11.26 21.01
C ASP A 83 -7.32 -12.23 19.98
N GLU A 84 -8.35 -11.77 19.25
CA GLU A 84 -9.01 -12.53 18.20
C GLU A 84 -9.00 -11.77 16.86
N VAL A 85 -8.96 -12.54 15.76
CA VAL A 85 -9.10 -11.99 14.41
C VAL A 85 -10.58 -11.96 14.06
N THR A 86 -11.17 -10.77 14.01
CA THR A 86 -12.59 -10.60 13.64
C THR A 86 -12.71 -9.95 12.26
N PRO A 87 -13.20 -10.66 11.22
CA PRO A 87 -13.58 -10.02 9.97
C PRO A 87 -14.80 -9.12 10.20
N VAL A 88 -14.68 -7.84 9.87
CA VAL A 88 -15.77 -6.83 9.99
C VAL A 88 -16.45 -6.64 8.65
N ILE A 89 -15.68 -6.59 7.57
CA ILE A 89 -16.18 -6.49 6.19
C ILE A 89 -15.44 -7.54 5.37
N PHE A 90 -16.20 -8.45 4.75
CA PHE A 90 -15.64 -9.42 3.80
C PHE A 90 -15.25 -8.73 2.49
N PRO A 91 -14.23 -9.24 1.77
CA PRO A 91 -13.82 -8.67 0.50
C PRO A 91 -14.99 -8.51 -0.47
N GLY A 92 -15.31 -7.27 -0.84
CA GLY A 92 -16.39 -6.95 -1.75
C GLY A 92 -16.16 -5.63 -2.49
N PRO A 93 -16.88 -5.39 -3.59
CA PRO A 93 -16.79 -4.13 -4.32
C PRO A 93 -17.22 -2.96 -3.43
N CYS A 94 -16.57 -1.81 -3.59
CA CYS A 94 -16.87 -0.58 -2.86
C CYS A 94 -18.11 0.14 -3.45
N SER A 95 -19.16 -0.61 -3.81
CA SER A 95 -20.46 -0.10 -4.23
C SER A 95 -21.35 0.17 -3.01
N SER A 96 -22.20 1.19 -3.09
CA SER A 96 -23.06 1.70 -2.01
C SER A 96 -24.16 0.75 -1.50
N ASP A 97 -24.12 -0.53 -1.83
CA ASP A 97 -25.19 -1.50 -1.57
C ASP A 97 -24.75 -2.58 -0.56
N ASN A 98 -24.33 -2.16 0.64
CA ASN A 98 -24.19 -3.03 1.83
C ASN A 98 -24.76 -2.36 3.07
#